data_AF-A0AAJ6ZY12-F1
#
_entry.id   AF-A0AAJ6ZY12-F1
#
_cell.length_a   1.000
_cell.length_b   1.000
_cell.length_c   1.000
_cell.angle_alpha   90.00
_cell.angle_beta   90.00
_cell.angle_gamma   90.00
#
_symmetry.space_group_name_H-M   'P 1'
#
loop_
_entity.id
_entity.type
_entity.pdbx_description
1 polymer ?
#
loop_
_entity_poly.entity_id
_entity_poly.type
_entity_poly.pdbx_seq_one_letter_code
_entity_poly.pdbx_strand_id
1 'polypeptide(L)'
;MSNIVSSLVAANEQAVGGAALAAALDALRAPDLLRVSRDEYFVFLTPPGDLYDKSVVPGNDDGKEMNLKRESKAYSYKEQLEELQLRRELEEKRRREGHAKQVPLSAKQKEAIKLQLAKESIIRDRLTALNDRVVVAEQLVSAVQAGSASAVCQQARHLVSAVLAALRSPLAAPRLAPLFLRLRPALLPRHALLGDTVARVALRYVHP
;
A
#
# COMPACT_ATOMS: atom_id res chain seq x y z
N MET A 1 18.32 2.06 21.81
CA MET A 1 18.53 3.52 21.70
C MET A 1 17.48 4.19 22.55
N SER A 2 17.89 5.05 23.50
CA SER A 2 16.98 5.75 24.40
C SER A 2 16.34 6.93 23.66
N ASN A 3 15.05 6.84 23.40
CA ASN A 3 14.27 7.95 22.85
C ASN A 3 13.77 8.85 23.99
N ILE A 4 13.65 10.16 23.75
CA ILE A 4 13.16 11.13 24.75
C ILE A 4 11.81 10.69 25.34
N VAL A 5 10.93 10.17 24.48
CA VAL A 5 9.61 9.63 24.91
C VAL A 5 9.78 8.43 25.84
N SER A 6 10.68 7.49 25.54
CA SER A 6 10.92 6.33 26.41
C SER A 6 11.46 6.72 27.79
N SER A 7 12.33 7.73 27.86
CA SER A 7 12.83 8.24 29.14
C SER A 7 11.76 8.99 29.94
N LEU A 8 10.87 9.75 29.27
CA LEU A 8 9.75 10.43 29.94
C LEU A 8 8.70 9.43 30.44
N VAL A 9 8.45 8.36 29.69
CA VAL A 9 7.58 7.26 30.14
C VAL A 9 8.17 6.55 31.35
N ALA A 10 9.49 6.31 31.38
CA ALA A 10 10.15 5.72 32.54
C ALA A 10 10.07 6.63 33.78
N ALA A 11 10.09 7.95 33.60
CA ALA A 11 9.95 8.92 34.69
C ALA A 11 8.49 9.09 35.18
N ASN A 12 7.51 8.99 34.28
CA ASN A 12 6.09 9.09 34.61
C ASN A 12 5.24 8.16 33.73
N GLU A 13 5.09 6.92 34.18
CA GLU A 13 4.42 5.85 33.45
C GLU A 13 2.94 6.16 33.18
N GLN A 14 2.25 6.73 34.18
CA GLN A 14 0.79 6.90 34.11
C GLN A 14 0.39 8.08 33.23
N ALA A 15 1.00 9.25 33.42
CA ALA A 15 0.60 10.45 32.68
C ALA A 15 1.12 10.41 31.23
N VAL A 16 2.42 10.15 31.05
CA VAL A 16 3.05 10.22 29.72
C VAL A 16 2.79 8.94 28.93
N GLY A 17 2.91 7.77 29.56
CA GLY A 17 2.63 6.49 28.91
C GLY A 17 1.17 6.35 28.50
N GLY A 18 0.24 6.72 29.39
CA GLY A 18 -1.19 6.71 29.10
C GLY A 18 -1.59 7.66 27.97
N ALA A 19 -1.07 8.89 27.98
CA ALA A 19 -1.35 9.88 26.93
C ALA A 19 -0.75 9.49 25.56
N ALA A 20 0.48 8.98 25.55
CA ALA A 20 1.14 8.53 24.31
C ALA A 20 0.40 7.34 23.67
N LEU A 21 -0.04 6.38 24.49
CA LEU A 21 -0.84 5.25 24.00
C LEU A 21 -2.25 5.69 23.57
N ALA A 22 -2.88 6.64 24.26
CA ALA A 22 -4.16 7.18 23.84
C ALA A 22 -4.07 7.84 22.45
N ALA A 23 -3.05 8.67 22.21
CA ALA A 23 -2.80 9.26 20.90
C ALA A 23 -2.56 8.21 19.81
N ALA A 24 -1.80 7.15 20.13
CA ALA A 24 -1.59 6.04 19.20
C ALA A 24 -2.89 5.27 18.91
N LEU A 25 -3.74 5.04 19.93
CA LEU A 25 -5.04 4.40 19.77
C LEU A 25 -5.99 5.22 18.89
N ASP A 26 -6.01 6.54 19.06
CA ASP A 26 -6.84 7.44 18.26
C ASP A 26 -6.41 7.42 16.78
N ALA A 27 -5.10 7.38 16.52
CA ALA A 27 -4.57 7.23 15.17
C ALA A 27 -4.93 5.87 14.55
N LEU A 28 -4.82 4.78 15.32
CA LEU A 28 -5.10 3.41 14.83
C LEU A 28 -6.59 3.11 14.67
N ARG A 29 -7.47 3.80 15.41
CA ARG A 29 -8.93 3.65 15.32
C ARG A 29 -9.55 4.52 14.23
N ALA A 30 -8.75 5.32 13.51
CA ALA A 30 -9.24 6.16 12.43
C ALA A 30 -9.94 5.29 11.36
N PRO A 31 -11.23 5.54 11.05
CA PRO A 31 -11.98 4.73 10.09
C PRO A 31 -11.42 4.82 8.68
N ASP A 32 -10.67 5.88 8.38
CA ASP A 32 -10.03 6.10 7.09
C ASP A 32 -8.99 5.02 6.76
N LEU A 33 -8.35 4.41 7.78
CA LEU A 33 -7.40 3.32 7.57
C LEU A 33 -8.09 2.07 7.00
N LEU A 34 -9.30 1.76 7.47
CA LEU A 34 -10.06 0.60 7.02
C LEU A 34 -10.68 0.78 5.64
N ARG A 35 -10.80 2.02 5.17
CA ARG A 35 -11.39 2.36 3.87
C ARG A 35 -10.39 2.30 2.71
N VAL A 36 -9.10 2.14 3.00
CA VAL A 36 -8.06 2.09 1.97
C VAL A 36 -8.23 0.84 1.11
N SER A 37 -8.44 1.03 -0.19
CA SER A 37 -8.50 -0.08 -1.14
C SER A 37 -7.10 -0.60 -1.49
N ARG A 38 -7.03 -1.84 -1.98
CA ARG A 38 -5.78 -2.42 -2.51
C ARG A 38 -5.26 -1.61 -3.69
N ASP A 39 -6.16 -1.13 -4.55
CA ASP A 39 -5.79 -0.34 -5.72
C ASP A 39 -5.16 1.00 -5.32
N GLU A 40 -5.74 1.67 -4.31
CA GLU A 40 -5.17 2.91 -3.76
C GLU A 40 -3.79 2.67 -3.15
N TYR A 41 -3.60 1.53 -2.46
CA TYR A 41 -2.30 1.14 -1.92
C TYR A 41 -1.25 0.90 -3.01
N PHE A 42 -1.61 0.29 -4.14
CA PHE A 42 -0.68 0.13 -5.26
C PHE A 42 -0.36 1.45 -5.97
N VAL A 43 -1.32 2.37 -6.07
CA VAL A 43 -1.07 3.76 -6.51
C VAL A 43 -0.04 4.43 -5.60
N PHE A 44 -0.14 4.23 -4.29
CA PHE A 44 0.83 4.75 -3.33
C PHE A 44 2.24 4.15 -3.48
N LEU A 45 2.35 2.86 -3.80
CA LEU A 45 3.63 2.21 -4.09
C LEU A 45 4.25 2.66 -5.42
N THR A 46 3.46 3.21 -6.33
CA THR A 46 3.92 3.64 -7.65
C THR A 46 4.62 5.00 -7.56
N PRO A 47 5.85 5.14 -8.11
CA PRO A 47 6.62 6.37 -7.99
C PRO A 47 5.95 7.56 -8.68
N PRO A 48 6.25 8.80 -8.24
CA PRO A 48 5.68 10.00 -8.83
C PRO A 48 6.11 10.12 -10.30
N GLY A 49 5.13 10.17 -11.21
CA GLY A 49 5.37 10.29 -12.65
C GLY A 49 4.94 9.06 -13.46
N ASP A 50 4.83 7.91 -12.81
CA ASP A 50 4.33 6.68 -13.43
C ASP A 50 2.85 6.48 -13.12
N LEU A 51 2.09 6.13 -14.16
CA LEU A 51 0.66 5.87 -14.04
C LEU A 51 0.42 4.42 -13.64
N TYR A 52 -0.24 4.22 -12.49
CA TYR A 52 -0.64 2.88 -12.06
C TYR A 52 -1.77 2.36 -12.96
N ASP A 53 -2.82 3.16 -13.15
CA ASP A 53 -3.98 2.76 -13.96
C ASP A 53 -3.79 3.10 -15.45
N LYS A 54 -3.19 2.17 -16.18
CA LYS A 54 -2.97 2.28 -17.63
C LYS A 54 -4.21 1.95 -18.47
N SER A 55 -5.29 1.46 -17.86
CA SER A 55 -6.52 1.08 -18.57
C SER A 55 -7.29 2.29 -19.12
N VAL A 56 -7.08 3.46 -18.51
CA VAL A 56 -7.75 4.71 -18.86
C VAL A 56 -7.10 5.42 -20.06
N VAL A 57 -5.96 4.92 -20.56
CA VAL A 57 -5.29 5.47 -21.74
C VAL A 57 -5.87 4.79 -22.99
N PRO A 58 -6.72 5.47 -23.78
CA PRO A 58 -7.30 4.88 -24.99
C PRO A 58 -6.18 4.52 -25.98
N GLY A 59 -6.01 3.24 -26.30
CA GLY A 59 -5.01 2.75 -27.25
C GLY A 59 -4.00 1.71 -26.73
N ASN A 60 -4.01 1.37 -25.44
CA ASN A 60 -3.36 0.15 -24.94
C ASN A 60 -4.26 -1.07 -25.27
N ASP A 61 -4.42 -1.33 -26.56
CA ASP A 61 -5.20 -2.46 -27.06
C ASP A 61 -4.36 -3.74 -27.08
N ASP A 62 -4.18 -4.37 -25.91
CA ASP A 62 -3.95 -5.82 -25.86
C ASP A 62 -5.22 -6.60 -26.27
N GLY A 63 -6.35 -5.90 -26.48
CA GLY A 63 -7.64 -6.45 -26.91
C GLY A 63 -7.95 -6.36 -28.42
N LYS A 64 -7.07 -5.79 -29.25
CA LYS A 64 -7.36 -5.61 -30.70
C LYS A 64 -7.36 -6.90 -31.51
N GLU A 65 -6.85 -8.01 -30.98
CA GLU A 65 -6.82 -9.30 -31.69
C GLU A 65 -8.20 -9.99 -31.76
N MET A 66 -9.15 -9.62 -30.89
CA MET A 66 -10.43 -10.33 -30.74
C MET A 66 -11.51 -9.93 -31.75
N ASN A 67 -11.45 -8.72 -32.34
CA ASN A 67 -12.52 -8.19 -33.20
C ASN A 67 -12.32 -8.39 -34.72
N LEU A 68 -11.30 -9.12 -35.16
CA LEU A 68 -11.06 -9.38 -36.60
C LEU A 68 -11.95 -10.48 -37.22
N LYS A 69 -12.82 -11.16 -36.45
CA LYS A 69 -13.45 -12.43 -36.89
C LYS A 69 -14.87 -12.37 -37.45
N ARG A 70 -15.45 -11.19 -37.65
CA ARG A 70 -16.76 -11.02 -38.31
C ARG A 70 -16.69 -9.72 -39.09
N GLU A 71 -16.30 -9.72 -40.35
CA GLU A 71 -17.19 -9.94 -41.48
C GLU A 71 -16.34 -9.85 -42.76
N SER A 72 -16.44 -10.83 -43.66
CA SER A 72 -16.13 -10.79 -45.12
C SER A 72 -15.27 -11.97 -45.58
N LYS A 73 -15.93 -12.88 -46.30
CA LYS A 73 -15.43 -14.18 -46.76
C LYS A 73 -14.49 -14.01 -47.97
N ALA A 74 -13.42 -14.81 -47.96
CA ALA A 74 -12.69 -15.38 -49.10
C ALA A 74 -11.45 -14.69 -49.69
N TYR A 75 -11.21 -13.37 -49.58
CA TYR A 75 -9.94 -12.79 -50.07
C TYR A 75 -9.13 -11.95 -49.07
N SER A 76 -9.69 -11.59 -47.91
CA SER A 76 -9.05 -10.61 -47.02
C SER A 76 -8.03 -11.18 -46.03
N TYR A 77 -7.95 -12.50 -45.80
CA TYR A 77 -7.17 -13.02 -44.66
C TYR A 77 -5.65 -13.12 -44.95
N LYS A 78 -5.27 -13.49 -46.18
CA LYS A 78 -3.85 -13.48 -46.58
C LYS A 78 -3.31 -12.06 -46.69
N GLU A 79 -4.07 -11.16 -47.31
CA GLU A 79 -3.70 -9.75 -47.38
C GLU A 79 -3.68 -9.09 -46.00
N GLN A 80 -4.59 -9.42 -45.08
CA GLN A 80 -4.54 -8.94 -43.69
C GLN A 80 -3.34 -9.49 -42.91
N LEU A 81 -2.97 -10.75 -43.13
CA LEU A 81 -1.78 -11.35 -42.52
C LEU A 81 -0.51 -10.69 -43.05
N GLU A 82 -0.44 -10.44 -44.35
CA GLU A 82 0.66 -9.73 -44.99
C GLU A 82 0.70 -8.26 -44.55
N GLU A 83 -0.43 -7.59 -44.40
CA GLU A 83 -0.48 -6.22 -43.86
C GLU A 83 -0.07 -6.18 -42.38
N LEU A 84 -0.46 -7.16 -41.58
CA LEU A 84 -0.02 -7.32 -40.19
C LEU A 84 1.47 -7.62 -40.10
N GLN A 85 2.01 -8.45 -40.99
CA GLN A 85 3.43 -8.76 -41.06
C GLN A 85 4.23 -7.55 -41.53
N LEU A 86 3.78 -6.84 -42.57
CA LEU A 86 4.37 -5.59 -43.05
C LEU A 86 4.37 -4.51 -41.95
N ARG A 87 3.30 -4.40 -41.15
CA ARG A 87 3.28 -3.50 -39.99
C ARG A 87 4.30 -3.90 -38.93
N ARG A 88 4.41 -5.19 -38.59
CA ARG A 88 5.40 -5.70 -37.63
C ARG A 88 6.83 -5.49 -38.13
N GLU A 89 7.09 -5.72 -39.41
CA GLU A 89 8.39 -5.49 -40.03
C GLU A 89 8.74 -3.99 -40.11
N LEU A 90 7.78 -3.11 -40.36
CA LEU A 90 7.97 -1.66 -40.31
C LEU A 90 8.20 -1.16 -38.88
N GLU A 91 7.50 -1.72 -37.89
CA GLU A 91 7.69 -1.42 -36.47
C GLU A 91 9.02 -1.95 -35.94
N GLU A 92 9.46 -3.13 -36.36
CA GLU A 92 10.77 -3.67 -36.05
C GLU A 92 11.90 -2.89 -36.73
N LYS A 93 11.74 -2.50 -37.99
CA LYS A 93 12.71 -1.62 -38.68
C LYS A 93 12.82 -0.27 -37.97
N ARG A 94 11.70 0.33 -37.57
CA ARG A 94 11.67 1.60 -36.80
C ARG A 94 12.25 1.46 -35.38
N ARG A 95 12.11 0.29 -34.72
CA ARG A 95 12.76 -0.02 -33.44
C ARG A 95 14.27 -0.20 -33.59
N ARG A 96 14.73 -0.84 -34.66
CA ARG A 96 16.16 -1.08 -34.95
C ARG A 96 16.89 0.19 -35.37
N GLU A 97 16.21 1.14 -36.00
CA GLU A 97 16.76 2.43 -36.46
C GLU A 97 16.87 3.51 -35.36
N GLY A 98 16.63 3.17 -34.08
CA GLY A 98 16.82 4.10 -32.95
C GLY A 98 15.83 5.28 -32.90
N HIS A 99 14.93 5.41 -33.88
CA HIS A 99 13.79 6.31 -33.82
C HIS A 99 12.60 5.64 -33.10
N ALA A 100 12.78 5.38 -31.80
CA ALA A 100 11.66 5.27 -30.88
C ALA A 100 11.03 6.68 -30.69
N LYS A 101 10.53 7.28 -31.78
CA LYS A 101 9.59 8.38 -31.69
C LYS A 101 8.34 7.76 -31.08
N GLN A 102 8.24 7.89 -29.75
CA GLN A 102 7.02 7.70 -28.98
C GLN A 102 5.87 8.16 -29.87
N VAL A 103 4.98 7.23 -30.23
CA VAL A 103 3.74 7.54 -30.94
C VAL A 103 3.21 8.80 -30.25
N PRO A 104 3.07 9.94 -30.96
CA PRO A 104 2.72 11.18 -30.31
C PRO A 104 1.38 10.93 -29.66
N LEU A 105 1.38 10.81 -28.33
CA LEU A 105 0.15 10.70 -27.54
C LEU A 105 -0.74 11.83 -28.05
N SER A 106 -1.90 11.46 -28.60
CA SER A 106 -2.90 12.42 -29.06
C SER A 106 -3.11 13.45 -27.96
N ALA A 107 -3.36 14.73 -28.28
CA ALA A 107 -3.56 15.76 -27.25
C ALA A 107 -4.56 15.30 -26.17
N LYS A 108 -5.58 14.54 -26.58
CA LYS A 108 -6.57 13.87 -25.71
C LYS A 108 -5.96 12.81 -24.79
N GLN A 109 -5.02 12.00 -25.27
CA GLN A 109 -4.30 11.00 -24.44
C GLN A 109 -3.34 11.67 -23.45
N LYS A 110 -2.64 12.75 -23.85
CA LYS A 110 -1.77 13.51 -22.94
C LYS A 110 -2.58 14.20 -21.84
N GLU A 111 -3.73 14.76 -22.18
CA GLU A 111 -4.65 15.35 -21.21
C GLU A 111 -5.26 14.29 -20.28
N ALA A 112 -5.67 13.14 -20.81
CA ALA A 112 -6.18 12.02 -20.00
C ALA A 112 -5.13 11.50 -19.02
N ILE A 113 -3.87 11.34 -19.45
CA ILE A 113 -2.76 10.94 -18.58
C ILE A 113 -2.52 11.99 -17.50
N LYS A 114 -2.48 13.29 -17.85
CA LYS A 114 -2.32 14.37 -16.87
C LYS A 114 -3.44 14.37 -15.83
N LEU A 115 -4.69 14.17 -16.28
CA LEU A 115 -5.85 14.13 -15.39
C LEU A 115 -5.78 12.92 -14.45
N GLN A 116 -5.42 11.74 -14.95
CA GLN A 116 -5.30 10.54 -14.13
C GLN A 116 -4.13 10.64 -13.15
N LEU A 117 -2.99 11.22 -13.57
CA LEU A 117 -1.83 11.45 -12.72
C LEU A 117 -2.15 12.44 -11.59
N ALA A 118 -2.96 13.47 -11.86
CA ALA A 118 -3.47 14.39 -10.84
C ALA A 118 -4.42 13.69 -9.83
N LYS A 119 -5.24 12.73 -10.28
CA LYS A 119 -6.06 11.92 -9.36
C LYS A 119 -5.19 11.00 -8.50
N GLU A 120 -4.23 10.32 -9.12
CA GLU A 120 -3.28 9.44 -8.41
C GLU A 120 -2.41 10.22 -7.43
N SER A 121 -2.01 11.47 -7.73
CA SER A 121 -1.26 12.30 -6.79
C SER A 121 -2.07 12.65 -5.56
N ILE A 122 -3.36 13.01 -5.70
CA ILE A 122 -4.24 13.28 -4.56
C ILE A 122 -4.37 12.03 -3.67
N ILE A 123 -4.52 10.85 -4.27
CA ILE A 123 -4.58 9.58 -3.53
C ILE A 123 -3.26 9.32 -2.81
N ARG A 124 -2.12 9.53 -3.47
CA ARG A 124 -0.78 9.38 -2.89
C ARG A 124 -0.57 10.31 -1.70
N ASP A 125 -0.92 11.59 -1.83
CA ASP A 125 -0.75 12.57 -0.76
C ASP A 125 -1.61 12.22 0.46
N ARG A 126 -2.87 11.83 0.21
CA ARG A 126 -3.78 11.37 1.27
C ARG A 126 -3.23 10.13 1.99
N LEU A 127 -2.76 9.12 1.24
CA LEU A 127 -2.22 7.89 1.81
C LEU A 127 -0.89 8.12 2.54
N THR A 128 -0.07 9.04 2.06
CA THR A 128 1.18 9.42 2.74
C THR A 128 0.87 10.01 4.11
N ALA A 129 -0.08 10.95 4.19
CA ALA A 129 -0.49 11.54 5.48
C ALA A 129 -1.09 10.50 6.44
N LEU A 130 -1.85 9.52 5.94
CA LEU A 130 -2.36 8.41 6.75
C LEU A 130 -1.24 7.48 7.23
N ASN A 131 -0.29 7.15 6.35
CA ASN A 131 0.87 6.32 6.70
C ASN A 131 1.73 7.01 7.77
N ASP A 132 1.95 8.32 7.67
CA ASP A 132 2.74 9.07 8.65
C ASP A 132 2.12 8.99 10.04
N ARG A 133 0.78 9.08 10.14
CA ARG A 133 0.06 8.88 11.41
C ARG A 133 0.27 7.48 11.98
N VAL A 134 0.24 6.45 11.12
CA VAL A 134 0.49 5.06 11.54
C VAL A 134 1.94 4.88 12.00
N VAL A 135 2.90 5.50 11.30
CA VAL A 135 4.32 5.48 11.68
C VAL A 135 4.52 6.12 13.05
N VAL A 136 3.92 7.29 13.29
CA VAL A 136 3.98 7.96 14.59
C VAL A 136 3.35 7.07 15.68
N ALA A 137 2.18 6.47 15.41
CA ALA A 137 1.53 5.56 16.35
C ALA A 137 2.41 4.34 16.68
N GLU A 138 3.04 3.72 15.67
CA GLU A 138 3.98 2.60 15.85
C GLU A 138 5.17 3.00 16.74
N GLN A 139 5.76 4.17 16.47
CA GLN A 139 6.89 4.69 17.23
C GLN A 139 6.51 5.01 18.68
N LEU A 140 5.33 5.59 18.92
CA LEU A 140 4.82 5.86 20.26
C LEU A 140 4.64 4.56 21.05
N VAL A 141 4.01 3.54 20.45
CA VAL A 141 3.82 2.23 21.10
C VAL A 141 5.17 1.58 21.40
N SER A 142 6.11 1.61 20.45
CA SER A 142 7.46 1.06 20.66
C SER A 142 8.24 1.83 21.73
N ALA A 143 8.07 3.15 21.85
CA ALA A 143 8.72 3.96 22.85
C ALA A 143 8.15 3.71 24.26
N VAL A 144 6.82 3.58 24.36
CA VAL A 144 6.16 3.26 25.63
C VAL A 144 6.56 1.86 26.09
N GLN A 145 6.60 0.88 25.17
CA GLN A 145 7.08 -0.45 25.47
C GLN A 145 8.52 -0.46 26.02
N ALA A 146 9.41 0.36 25.45
CA ALA A 146 10.79 0.46 25.91
C ALA A 146 10.93 1.18 27.26
N GLY A 147 10.06 2.14 27.55
CA GLY A 147 10.06 2.89 28.81
C GLY A 147 9.42 2.12 29.97
N SER A 148 8.25 1.52 29.75
CA SER A 148 7.56 0.73 30.76
C SER A 148 6.61 -0.32 30.17
N ALA A 149 6.86 -1.59 30.50
CA ALA A 149 5.97 -2.69 30.13
C ALA A 149 4.64 -2.65 30.89
N SER A 150 4.60 -2.07 32.10
CA SER A 150 3.39 -2.00 32.95
C SER A 150 2.31 -1.13 32.29
N ALA A 151 2.71 0.01 31.71
CA ALA A 151 1.83 0.96 31.03
C ALA A 151 1.16 0.32 29.80
N VAL A 152 1.91 -0.46 29.03
CA VAL A 152 1.37 -1.22 27.89
C VAL A 152 0.36 -2.26 28.35
N CYS A 153 0.64 -2.98 29.45
CA CYS A 153 -0.26 -3.99 29.99
C CYS A 153 -1.61 -3.41 30.44
N GLN A 154 -1.63 -2.22 31.05
CA GLN A 154 -2.86 -1.57 31.50
C GLN A 154 -3.85 -1.30 30.34
N GLN A 155 -3.33 -0.98 29.15
CA GLN A 155 -4.13 -0.71 27.96
C GLN A 155 -4.10 -1.83 26.91
N ALA A 156 -3.52 -2.99 27.26
CA ALA A 156 -3.28 -4.10 26.33
C ALA A 156 -4.53 -4.51 25.55
N ARG A 157 -5.68 -4.63 26.21
CA ARG A 157 -6.94 -5.02 25.55
C ARG A 157 -7.32 -4.08 24.42
N HIS A 158 -7.15 -2.78 24.64
CA HIS A 158 -7.51 -1.74 23.68
C HIS A 158 -6.49 -1.64 22.56
N LEU A 159 -5.21 -1.75 22.91
CA LEU A 159 -4.10 -1.74 21.97
C LEU A 159 -4.14 -2.94 21.03
N VAL A 160 -4.28 -4.15 21.57
CA VAL A 160 -4.38 -5.38 20.76
C VAL A 160 -5.60 -5.32 19.85
N SER A 161 -6.77 -4.91 20.37
CA SER A 161 -7.98 -4.74 19.55
C SER A 161 -7.77 -3.74 18.41
N ALA A 162 -7.18 -2.57 18.68
CA ALA A 162 -6.95 -1.54 17.67
C ALA A 162 -5.91 -1.98 16.63
N VAL A 163 -4.81 -2.61 17.05
CA VAL A 163 -3.78 -3.13 16.15
C VAL A 163 -4.34 -4.23 15.24
N LEU A 164 -5.11 -5.18 15.79
CA LEU A 164 -5.74 -6.24 14.98
C LEU A 164 -6.78 -5.69 13.99
N ALA A 165 -7.50 -4.63 14.36
CA ALA A 165 -8.40 -3.95 13.43
C ALA A 165 -7.62 -3.24 12.31
N ALA A 166 -6.59 -2.47 12.67
CA ALA A 166 -5.76 -1.73 11.72
C ALA A 166 -4.95 -2.63 10.78
N LEU A 167 -4.59 -3.85 11.22
CA LEU A 167 -3.94 -4.88 10.39
C LEU A 167 -4.77 -5.32 9.17
N ARG A 168 -6.09 -5.07 9.17
CA ARG A 168 -6.94 -5.33 8.00
C ARG A 168 -6.73 -4.32 6.87
N SER A 169 -6.10 -3.19 7.16
CA SER A 169 -5.76 -2.18 6.16
C SER A 169 -4.46 -2.57 5.45
N PRO A 170 -4.41 -2.56 4.11
CA PRO A 170 -3.19 -2.88 3.35
C PRO A 170 -2.06 -1.88 3.63
N LEU A 171 -2.39 -0.64 4.02
CA LEU A 171 -1.42 0.40 4.33
C LEU A 171 -0.69 0.16 5.66
N ALA A 172 -1.43 -0.27 6.68
CA ALA A 172 -0.91 -0.39 8.05
C ALA A 172 -0.34 -1.80 8.35
N ALA A 173 -0.84 -2.82 7.64
CA ALA A 173 -0.41 -4.22 7.73
C ALA A 173 1.12 -4.43 7.82
N PRO A 174 1.95 -3.91 6.89
CA PRO A 174 3.39 -4.22 6.87
C PRO A 174 4.15 -3.69 8.09
N ARG A 175 3.67 -2.61 8.72
CA ARG A 175 4.32 -1.99 9.89
C ARG A 175 3.79 -2.54 11.20
N LEU A 176 2.47 -2.79 11.28
CA LEU A 176 1.84 -3.23 12.51
C LEU A 176 2.05 -4.73 12.79
N ALA A 177 2.25 -5.56 11.78
CA ALA A 177 2.52 -6.99 11.97
C ALA A 177 3.79 -7.25 12.80
N PRO A 178 4.96 -6.66 12.49
CA PRO A 178 6.16 -6.81 13.33
C PRO A 178 6.03 -6.09 14.67
N LEU A 179 5.28 -4.99 14.78
CA LEU A 179 4.98 -4.37 16.07
C LEU A 179 4.20 -5.32 16.99
N PHE A 180 3.18 -5.98 16.46
CA PHE A 180 2.36 -6.93 17.22
C PHE A 180 3.18 -8.09 17.79
N LEU A 181 4.12 -8.63 17.00
CA LEU A 181 5.08 -9.63 17.48
C LEU A 181 6.01 -9.08 18.56
N ARG A 182 6.46 -7.82 18.42
CA ARG A 182 7.31 -7.15 19.42
C ARG A 182 6.60 -6.88 20.74
N LEU A 183 5.27 -6.78 20.78
CA LEU A 183 4.50 -6.57 22.02
C LEU A 183 4.44 -7.79 22.94
N ARG A 184 4.66 -9.00 22.40
CA ARG A 184 4.63 -10.27 23.15
C ARG A 184 5.43 -10.28 24.48
N PRO A 185 6.71 -9.85 24.56
CA PRO A 185 7.46 -9.84 25.82
C PRO A 185 6.84 -8.93 26.89
N ALA A 186 6.20 -7.83 26.50
CA ALA A 186 5.53 -6.94 27.45
C ALA A 186 4.24 -7.58 28.00
N LEU A 187 3.44 -8.20 27.12
CA LEU A 187 2.13 -8.75 27.48
C LEU A 187 2.21 -10.10 28.19
N LEU A 188 3.11 -10.98 27.77
CA LEU A 188 3.24 -12.36 28.26
C LEU A 188 4.70 -12.68 28.62
N PRO A 189 5.29 -12.03 29.64
CA PRO A 189 6.70 -12.21 30.00
C PRO A 189 7.00 -13.64 30.49
N ARG A 190 6.04 -14.30 31.15
CA ARG A 190 6.22 -15.64 31.75
C ARG A 190 5.98 -16.80 30.78
N HIS A 191 5.23 -16.58 29.70
CA HIS A 191 4.76 -17.64 28.81
C HIS A 191 5.21 -17.39 27.38
N ALA A 192 6.50 -17.63 27.15
CA ALA A 192 7.17 -17.31 25.91
C ALA A 192 6.57 -17.99 24.68
N LEU A 193 6.47 -19.32 24.75
CA LEU A 193 5.98 -20.14 23.65
C LEU A 193 4.51 -19.86 23.35
N LEU A 194 3.69 -19.67 24.39
CA LEU A 194 2.27 -19.34 24.25
C LEU A 194 2.08 -17.96 23.60
N GLY A 195 2.86 -16.97 24.01
CA GLY A 195 2.80 -15.63 23.42
C GLY A 195 3.14 -15.66 21.92
N ASP A 196 4.18 -16.40 21.55
CA ASP A 196 4.58 -16.51 20.14
C ASP A 196 3.59 -17.29 19.28
N THR A 197 2.97 -18.34 19.83
CA THR A 197 1.96 -19.10 19.09
C THR A 197 0.70 -18.27 18.90
N VAL A 198 0.21 -17.61 19.96
CA VAL A 198 -0.96 -16.73 19.88
C VAL A 198 -0.70 -15.59 18.89
N ALA A 199 0.46 -14.93 18.96
CA ALA A 199 0.75 -13.82 18.07
C ALA A 199 0.81 -14.25 16.60
N ARG A 200 1.47 -15.38 16.30
CA ARG A 200 1.56 -15.92 14.93
C ARG A 200 0.22 -16.44 14.40
N VAL A 201 -0.57 -17.12 15.24
CA VAL A 201 -1.91 -17.61 14.87
C VAL A 201 -2.86 -16.45 14.62
N ALA A 202 -2.82 -15.41 15.45
CA ALA A 202 -3.63 -14.21 15.26
C ALA A 202 -3.30 -13.49 13.95
N LEU A 203 -2.00 -13.34 13.61
CA LEU A 203 -1.61 -12.77 12.32
C LEU A 203 -2.08 -13.63 11.14
N ARG A 204 -2.00 -14.96 11.25
CA ARG A 204 -2.53 -15.86 10.22
C ARG A 204 -4.03 -15.71 10.04
N TYR A 205 -4.79 -15.55 11.13
CA TYR A 205 -6.24 -15.39 11.08
C TYR A 205 -6.65 -14.08 10.42
N VAL A 206 -5.93 -12.98 10.68
CA VAL A 206 -6.26 -11.66 10.13
C VAL A 206 -5.92 -11.55 8.64
N HIS A 207 -5.06 -12.42 8.10
CA HIS A 207 -4.55 -12.33 6.73
C HIS A 207 -4.16 -10.89 6.32
N PRO A 208 -3.27 -10.24 7.10
CA PRO A 208 -2.86 -8.86 6.88
C PRO A 208 -2.16 -8.67 5.53
#